data_AF-A0A1Q7TUX7-F1
#
_entry.id   AF-A0A1Q7TUX7-F1
#
_cell.length_a   1.000
_cell.length_b   1.000
_cell.length_c   1.000
_cell.angle_alpha   90.00
_cell.angle_beta   90.00
_cell.angle_gamma   90.00
#
_symmetry.space_group_name_H-M   'P 1'
#
loop_
_entity.id
_entity.type
_entity.pdbx_description
1 polymer ?
#
loop_
_entity_poly.entity_id
_entity_poly.type
_entity_poly.pdbx_seq_one_letter_code
_entity_poly.pdbx_strand_id
1 'polypeptide(L)'
;MAKRTASAKKQARAGVKRSARNRAIRSEVKTKVVKARRSYTESPVAESDRASLTVEAIRSLDRAAAKGIVHRNNAARRKARLMRQLVRLGVSSPAPATAGRGKKASRATAAPAAAAPAKKGKK
;
A
#
# COMPACT_ATOMS: atom_id res chain seq x y z
N MET A 1 -14.88 18.11 24.04
CA MET A 1 -14.65 17.74 25.46
C MET A 1 -13.15 17.69 25.74
N ALA A 2 -12.66 18.60 26.59
CA ALA A 2 -11.24 18.81 26.80
C ALA A 2 -10.61 17.58 27.45
N LYS A 3 -9.58 17.01 26.81
CA LYS A 3 -8.70 16.00 27.40
C LYS A 3 -8.10 16.58 28.69
N ARG A 4 -8.58 16.13 29.85
CA ARG A 4 -8.27 16.70 31.18
C ARG A 4 -6.81 16.48 31.59
N THR A 5 -6.17 15.40 31.12
CA THR A 5 -4.79 15.03 31.44
C THR A 5 -3.76 15.68 30.49
N ALA A 6 -2.61 16.10 31.04
CA ALA A 6 -1.55 16.78 30.29
C ALA A 6 -1.01 15.94 29.12
N SER A 7 -0.86 14.62 29.33
CA SER A 7 -0.45 13.66 28.30
C SER A 7 -1.42 13.63 27.12
N ALA A 8 -2.72 13.65 27.40
CA ALA A 8 -3.75 13.60 26.39
C ALA A 8 -3.82 14.91 25.57
N LYS A 9 -3.65 16.08 26.20
CA LYS A 9 -3.51 17.38 25.49
C LYS A 9 -2.29 17.38 24.56
N LYS A 10 -1.13 16.89 25.03
CA LYS A 10 0.10 16.76 24.21
C LYS A 10 -0.13 15.86 22.99
N GLN A 11 -0.75 14.70 23.18
CA GLN A 11 -1.03 13.77 22.07
C GLN A 11 -2.00 14.37 21.04
N ALA A 12 -3.00 15.14 21.47
CA ALA A 12 -3.89 15.84 20.54
C ALA A 12 -3.13 16.83 19.64
N ARG A 13 -2.28 17.68 20.23
CA ARG A 13 -1.44 18.63 19.47
C ARG A 13 -0.49 17.92 18.51
N ALA A 14 0.17 16.85 18.96
CA ALA A 14 1.06 16.04 18.12
C ALA A 14 0.30 15.31 17.00
N GLY A 15 -0.91 14.84 17.26
CA GLY A 15 -1.79 14.20 16.28
C GLY A 15 -2.14 15.15 15.13
N VAL A 16 -2.56 16.38 15.42
CA VAL A 16 -2.88 17.39 14.40
C VAL A 16 -1.66 17.68 13.52
N LYS A 17 -0.49 17.92 14.13
CA LYS A 17 0.77 18.17 13.41
C LYS A 17 1.19 17.01 12.51
N ARG A 18 1.07 15.76 12.98
CA ARG A 18 1.36 14.56 12.18
C ARG A 18 0.34 14.36 11.07
N SER A 19 -0.94 14.59 11.34
CA SER A 19 -2.02 14.45 10.36
C SER A 19 -1.84 15.42 9.20
N ALA A 20 -1.53 16.70 9.46
CA ALA A 20 -1.28 17.70 8.43
C ALA A 20 -0.14 17.28 7.48
N ARG A 21 1.01 16.87 8.03
CA ARG A 21 2.17 16.37 7.26
C ARG A 21 1.82 15.11 6.45
N ASN A 22 1.16 14.16 7.08
CA ASN A 22 0.78 12.91 6.42
C ASN A 22 -0.26 13.13 5.33
N ARG A 23 -1.18 14.08 5.51
CA ARG A 23 -2.20 14.43 4.50
C ARG A 23 -1.53 14.93 3.22
N ALA A 24 -0.61 15.89 3.33
CA ALA A 24 0.10 16.45 2.19
C ALA A 24 0.89 15.39 1.40
N ILE A 25 1.63 14.52 2.09
CA ILE A 25 2.41 13.47 1.44
C ILE A 25 1.50 12.40 0.81
N ARG A 26 0.41 12.02 1.50
CA ARG A 26 -0.56 11.05 0.96
C ARG A 26 -1.27 11.61 -0.28
N SER A 27 -1.63 12.89 -0.30
CA SER A 27 -2.25 13.52 -1.47
C SER A 27 -1.26 13.57 -2.63
N GLU A 28 -0.01 13.98 -2.40
CA GLU A 28 1.01 14.01 -3.44
C GLU A 28 1.22 12.62 -4.08
N VAL A 29 1.40 11.58 -3.26
CA VAL A 29 1.54 10.19 -3.73
C VAL A 29 0.30 9.74 -4.48
N LYS A 30 -0.91 10.06 -3.98
CA LYS A 30 -2.16 9.72 -4.67
C LYS A 30 -2.23 10.39 -6.05
N THR A 31 -1.89 11.67 -6.14
CA THR A 31 -1.89 12.41 -7.41
C THR A 31 -0.92 11.80 -8.41
N LYS A 32 0.32 11.48 -8.01
CA LYS A 32 1.31 10.84 -8.90
C LYS A 32 0.85 9.46 -9.39
N VAL A 33 0.27 8.65 -8.50
CA VAL A 33 -0.29 7.34 -8.87
C VAL A 33 -1.49 7.49 -9.81
N VAL A 34 -2.36 8.48 -9.60
CA VAL A 34 -3.48 8.76 -10.51
C VAL A 34 -2.99 9.25 -11.87
N LYS A 35 -1.99 10.13 -11.90
CA LYS A 35 -1.38 10.63 -13.14
C LYS A 35 -0.78 9.49 -13.97
N ALA A 36 0.00 8.60 -13.34
CA ALA A 36 0.51 7.40 -14.00
C ALA A 36 -0.62 6.51 -14.54
N ARG A 37 -1.69 6.30 -13.77
CA ARG A 37 -2.85 5.51 -14.23
C ARG A 37 -3.60 6.15 -15.39
N ARG A 38 -3.76 7.47 -15.41
CA ARG A 38 -4.43 8.19 -16.50
C ARG A 38 -3.63 8.11 -17.79
N SER A 39 -2.30 8.20 -17.70
CA SER A 39 -1.41 8.05 -18.88
C SER A 39 -1.53 6.70 -19.60
N TYR A 40 -2.07 5.69 -18.93
CA TYR A 40 -2.37 4.38 -19.51
C TYR A 40 -3.70 4.34 -20.28
N THR A 41 -4.64 5.22 -19.97
CA THR A 41 -6.01 5.22 -20.54
C THR A 41 -6.16 6.28 -21.63
N GLU A 42 -5.50 7.43 -21.47
CA GLU A 42 -5.55 8.54 -22.42
C GLU A 42 -4.58 8.27 -23.59
N SER A 43 -5.11 8.20 -24.81
CA SER A 43 -4.32 8.16 -26.05
C SER A 43 -4.27 9.57 -26.65
N PRO A 44 -3.13 10.07 -27.19
CA PRO A 44 -1.88 9.39 -27.46
C PRO A 44 -0.75 9.90 -26.56
N VAL A 45 -0.58 9.35 -25.36
CA VAL A 45 0.62 9.61 -24.56
C VAL A 45 1.76 8.72 -25.08
N ALA A 46 2.91 9.32 -25.37
CA ALA A 46 4.11 8.59 -25.80
C ALA A 46 4.57 7.58 -24.74
N GLU A 47 5.12 6.45 -25.16
CA GLU A 47 5.52 5.37 -24.24
C GLU A 47 6.62 5.83 -23.26
N SER A 48 7.50 6.72 -23.69
CA SER A 48 8.52 7.38 -22.86
C SER A 48 7.90 8.14 -21.67
N ASP A 49 6.78 8.81 -21.90
CA ASP A 49 6.10 9.61 -20.89
C ASP A 49 5.35 8.73 -19.88
N ARG A 50 4.79 7.60 -20.35
CA ARG A 50 4.19 6.60 -19.45
C ARG A 50 5.23 6.00 -18.52
N ALA A 51 6.39 5.64 -19.05
CA ALA A 51 7.48 5.08 -18.26
C ALA A 51 8.01 6.07 -17.22
N SER A 52 8.27 7.32 -17.62
CA SER A 52 8.77 8.36 -16.72
C SER A 52 7.79 8.66 -15.57
N LEU A 53 6.50 8.84 -15.88
CA LEU A 53 5.44 9.04 -14.88
C LEU A 53 5.31 7.87 -13.91
N THR A 54 5.50 6.64 -14.41
CA THR A 54 5.49 5.43 -13.59
C THR A 54 6.66 5.40 -12.62
N VAL A 55 7.86 5.75 -13.08
CA VAL A 55 9.08 5.82 -12.24
C VAL A 55 8.93 6.89 -11.16
N GLU A 56 8.38 8.07 -11.49
CA GLU A 56 8.10 9.12 -10.51
C GLU A 56 7.11 8.68 -9.43
N ALA A 57 6.02 8.01 -9.84
CA ALA A 57 5.04 7.46 -8.92
C ALA A 57 5.68 6.44 -7.97
N ILE A 58 6.53 5.54 -8.47
CA ILE A 58 7.25 4.55 -7.67
C ILE A 58 8.22 5.23 -6.70
N ARG A 59 9.00 6.21 -7.16
CA ARG A 59 9.94 6.96 -6.31
C ARG A 59 9.20 7.66 -5.16
N SER A 60 8.03 8.23 -5.43
CA SER A 60 7.20 8.85 -4.38
C SER A 60 6.63 7.84 -3.38
N LEU A 61 6.22 6.65 -3.85
CA LEU A 61 5.72 5.57 -2.98
C LEU A 61 6.81 5.05 -2.05
N ASP A 62 8.00 4.83 -2.58
CA ASP A 62 9.13 4.29 -1.81
C ASP A 62 9.61 5.33 -0.78
N ARG A 63 9.63 6.63 -1.12
CA ARG A 63 9.88 7.72 -0.16
C ARG A 63 8.82 7.80 0.94
N ALA A 64 7.54 7.61 0.61
CA ALA A 64 6.46 7.63 1.59
C ALA A 64 6.48 6.39 2.50
N ALA A 65 6.97 5.26 2.00
CA ALA A 65 7.20 4.04 2.79
C ALA A 65 8.38 4.21 3.76
N ALA A 66 9.49 4.79 3.29
CA ALA A 66 10.65 5.09 4.15
C ALA A 66 10.29 6.04 5.30
N LYS A 67 9.40 7.02 5.06
CA LYS A 67 8.86 7.92 6.09
C LYS A 67 7.81 7.27 7.02
N GLY A 68 7.45 6.00 6.81
CA GLY A 68 6.45 5.28 7.61
C GLY A 68 5.00 5.75 7.41
N ILE A 69 4.73 6.55 6.38
CA ILE A 69 3.39 7.12 6.13
C ILE A 69 2.50 6.11 5.41
N VAL A 70 3.10 5.29 4.54
CA VAL A 70 2.48 4.17 3.85
C VAL A 70 3.19 2.89 4.26
N HIS A 71 2.43 1.86 4.66
CA HIS A 71 3.03 0.58 5.03
C HIS A 71 3.77 -0.07 3.85
N ARG A 72 4.93 -0.69 4.10
CA ARG A 72 5.79 -1.36 3.09
C ARG A 72 5.02 -2.27 2.14
N ASN A 73 4.12 -3.11 2.67
CA ASN A 73 3.30 -4.01 1.85
C ASN A 73 2.29 -3.26 0.97
N ASN A 74 1.77 -2.12 1.42
CA ASN A 74 0.86 -1.30 0.61
C ASN A 74 1.62 -0.61 -0.52
N ALA A 75 2.80 -0.07 -0.24
CA ALA A 75 3.70 0.48 -1.26
C ALA A 75 4.09 -0.60 -2.29
N ALA A 76 4.51 -1.78 -1.84
CA ALA A 76 4.85 -2.91 -2.71
C ALA A 76 3.68 -3.35 -3.61
N ARG A 77 2.46 -3.46 -3.05
CA ARG A 77 1.26 -3.79 -3.85
C ARG A 77 0.97 -2.72 -4.91
N ARG A 78 1.11 -1.44 -4.58
CA ARG A 78 0.88 -0.34 -5.53
C ARG A 78 1.93 -0.32 -6.63
N LYS A 79 3.20 -0.51 -6.28
CA LYS A 79 4.34 -0.65 -7.22
C LYS A 79 4.11 -1.81 -8.19
N ALA A 80 3.75 -2.99 -7.68
CA ALA A 80 3.46 -4.16 -8.50
C ALA A 80 2.27 -3.94 -9.46
N ARG A 81 1.22 -3.23 -9.02
CA ARG A 81 0.06 -2.93 -9.88
C ARG A 81 0.42 -2.00 -11.04
N LEU A 82 1.18 -0.93 -10.78
CA LEU A 82 1.62 0.00 -11.83
C LEU A 82 2.50 -0.72 -12.86
N MET A 83 3.46 -1.51 -12.40
CA MET A 83 4.35 -2.27 -13.28
C MET A 83 3.60 -3.30 -14.12
N ARG A 84 2.64 -4.02 -13.54
CA ARG A 84 1.80 -4.96 -14.30
C ARG A 84 0.97 -4.27 -15.38
N GLN A 85 0.50 -3.06 -15.12
CA GLN A 85 -0.25 -2.26 -16.11
C GLN A 85 0.66 -1.81 -17.24
N LEU A 86 1.84 -1.28 -16.93
CA LEU A 86 2.83 -0.88 -17.94
C LEU A 86 3.23 -2.05 -18.83
N VAL A 87 3.57 -3.20 -18.24
CA VAL A 87 3.90 -4.42 -19.00
C VAL A 87 2.74 -4.82 -19.89
N ARG A 88 1.49 -4.82 -19.40
CA ARG A 88 0.32 -5.16 -20.22
C ARG A 88 0.16 -4.27 -21.46
N LEU A 89 0.54 -3.00 -21.37
CA LEU A 89 0.40 -2.04 -22.47
C LEU A 89 1.58 -2.09 -23.45
N GLY A 90 2.81 -2.30 -22.93
CA GLY A 90 4.01 -2.47 -23.75
C GLY A 90 4.15 -3.88 -24.36
N VAL A 91 3.35 -4.84 -23.90
CA VAL A 91 3.32 -6.20 -24.43
C VAL A 91 2.29 -6.30 -25.57
N SER A 92 2.80 -6.25 -26.80
CA SER A 92 2.11 -6.79 -27.98
C SER A 92 2.24 -8.33 -28.07
N SER A 93 3.22 -8.93 -27.40
CA SER A 93 3.28 -10.36 -27.00
C SER A 93 4.47 -10.54 -26.06
N PRO A 94 4.40 -11.42 -25.03
CA PRO A 94 5.16 -12.66 -25.19
C PRO A 94 4.52 -13.89 -24.51
N ALA A 95 4.79 -15.04 -25.11
CA ALA A 95 4.61 -16.36 -24.51
C ALA A 95 5.37 -16.50 -23.17
N PRO A 96 4.85 -17.28 -22.20
CA PRO A 96 5.54 -17.52 -20.94
C PRO A 96 6.49 -18.73 -21.03
N ALA A 97 7.79 -18.50 -21.23
CA ALA A 97 8.81 -19.51 -20.96
C ALA A 97 9.41 -19.30 -19.56
N THR A 98 8.91 -20.09 -18.61
CA THR A 98 9.59 -20.68 -17.45
C THR A 98 10.65 -19.85 -16.69
N ALA A 99 10.33 -19.47 -15.45
CA ALA A 99 11.29 -19.45 -14.34
C ALA A 99 10.58 -19.70 -13.00
N GLY A 100 10.81 -20.87 -12.42
CA GLY A 100 10.14 -21.37 -11.23
C GLY A 100 10.43 -20.54 -9.97
N ARG A 101 9.43 -20.47 -9.09
CA ARG A 101 9.66 -20.17 -7.68
C ARG A 101 8.80 -21.08 -6.80
N GLY A 102 9.44 -22.16 -6.40
CA GLY A 102 9.33 -22.76 -5.07
C GLY A 102 7.93 -22.95 -4.51
N LYS A 103 7.40 -24.15 -4.72
CA LYS A 103 6.42 -24.80 -3.85
C LYS A 103 6.90 -24.68 -2.39
N LYS A 104 6.33 -23.78 -1.59
CA LYS A 104 6.26 -23.97 -0.13
C LYS A 104 4.86 -24.44 0.21
N ALA A 105 4.82 -25.77 0.38
CA ALA A 105 3.89 -26.57 1.17
C ALA A 105 2.78 -25.84 1.94
N SER A 106 1.55 -26.32 1.70
CA SER A 106 0.48 -26.53 2.67
C SER A 106 0.75 -26.07 4.11
N ARG A 107 -0.03 -25.09 4.57
CA ARG A 107 -0.44 -25.02 5.97
C ARG A 107 -1.96 -25.17 6.03
N ALA A 108 -2.40 -26.43 5.96
CA ALA A 108 -3.71 -26.85 6.43
C ALA A 108 -3.46 -27.71 7.67
N THR A 109 -3.88 -27.20 8.84
CA THR A 109 -4.16 -27.84 10.14
C THR A 109 -4.16 -26.69 11.17
N ALA A 110 -5.14 -26.46 12.03
CA ALA A 110 -6.39 -27.15 12.33
C ALA A 110 -7.34 -26.13 13.00
N ALA A 111 -8.64 -26.30 12.80
CA ALA A 111 -9.64 -25.80 13.73
C ALA A 111 -9.59 -26.64 15.03
N PRO A 112 -10.02 -26.09 16.17
CA PRO A 112 -10.74 -26.91 17.13
C PRO A 112 -12.13 -26.33 17.37
N ALA A 113 -13.14 -27.16 17.09
CA ALA A 113 -14.51 -26.96 17.54
C ALA A 113 -14.61 -27.25 19.04
N ALA A 114 -15.37 -26.39 19.72
CA ALA A 114 -16.21 -26.62 20.90
C ALA A 114 -15.80 -27.67 21.97
N ALA A 115 -15.50 -27.17 23.17
CA ALA A 115 -15.95 -27.74 24.43
C ALA A 115 -16.21 -26.61 25.44
N ALA A 116 -17.48 -26.40 25.82
CA ALA A 116 -17.91 -25.62 27.00
C ALA A 116 -18.21 -26.61 28.15
N PRO A 117 -18.66 -26.20 29.36
CA PRO A 117 -18.44 -25.00 30.17
C PRO A 117 -17.93 -25.33 31.60
N ALA A 118 -17.40 -24.36 32.36
CA ALA A 118 -17.28 -24.49 33.82
C ALA A 118 -17.61 -23.16 34.51
N LYS A 119 -18.80 -23.13 35.14
CA LYS A 119 -19.14 -22.16 36.18
C LYS A 119 -18.17 -22.33 37.35
N LYS A 120 -17.61 -21.23 37.85
CA LYS A 120 -17.47 -20.97 39.29
C LYS A 120 -17.21 -19.48 39.48
N GLY A 121 -18.25 -18.76 39.92
CA GLY A 121 -18.02 -17.52 40.65
C GLY A 121 -17.29 -17.83 41.96
N LYS A 122 -16.51 -16.87 42.45
CA LYS A 122 -16.40 -16.54 43.87
C LYS A 122 -15.64 -15.23 44.04
N LYS A 123 -16.34 -14.30 44.68
CA LYS A 123 -15.94 -13.06 45.37
C LYS A 123 -15.44 -11.89 44.52
#